data_AF-A0A671S2H7-F1
#
_entry.id   AF-A0A671S2H7-F1
#
_cell.length_a   1.000
_cell.length_b   1.000
_cell.length_c   1.000
_cell.angle_alpha   90.00
_cell.angle_beta   90.00
_cell.angle_gamma   90.00
#
_symmetry.space_group_name_H-M   'P 1'
#
loop_
_entity.id
_entity.type
_entity.pdbx_description
1 polymer ?
#
loop_
_entity_poly.entity_id
_entity_poly.type
_entity_poly.pdbx_seq_one_letter_code
_entity_poly.pdbx_strand_id
1 'polypeptide(L)'
;MLLESSVVVLVRGCCAECKLKLEGLCCCVCVQMAPKKGEKKKGRSAINEVVTREYTINIHKRIHGISFKRRAPRALKEIRKFAVKEMGTPDVRIDTRLNKAVWAKGVRNVPYRMRVRLSRKRNEDEDSPNKLYTLVTYVPVTTYRGEDQHINSQLQEKSQNCEINS
;
A
#
# COMPACT_ATOMS: atom_id res chain seq x y z
N MET A 1 2.49 -60.39 35.53
CA MET A 1 1.49 -60.10 34.48
C MET A 1 0.88 -58.75 34.80
N LEU A 2 1.23 -57.74 34.01
CA LEU A 2 0.82 -56.35 34.20
C LEU A 2 -0.67 -56.24 33.88
N LEU A 3 -1.45 -55.77 34.85
CA LEU A 3 -2.86 -55.44 34.68
C LEU A 3 -2.98 -53.95 34.39
N GLU A 4 -3.60 -53.66 33.24
CA GLU A 4 -3.87 -52.34 32.69
C GLU A 4 -4.72 -51.51 33.66
N SER A 5 -4.31 -50.26 33.87
CA SER A 5 -5.08 -49.27 34.64
C SER A 5 -5.48 -48.12 33.72
N SER A 6 -6.79 -48.07 33.50
CA SER A 6 -7.56 -47.04 32.82
C SER A 6 -7.17 -45.62 33.25
N VAL A 7 -6.82 -44.76 32.28
CA VAL A 7 -6.75 -43.31 32.49
C VAL A 7 -8.01 -42.68 31.93
N VAL A 8 -8.91 -42.34 32.85
CA VAL A 8 -10.09 -41.51 32.62
C VAL A 8 -9.63 -40.05 32.49
N VAL A 9 -10.02 -39.41 31.40
CA VAL A 9 -9.91 -37.97 31.18
C VAL A 9 -10.85 -37.24 32.14
N LEU A 10 -10.33 -36.29 32.93
CA LEU A 10 -11.18 -35.28 33.55
C LEU A 10 -10.52 -33.90 33.58
N VAL A 11 -11.13 -33.02 32.80
CA VAL A 11 -10.94 -31.57 32.69
C VAL A 11 -11.05 -30.90 34.06
N ARG A 12 -10.07 -30.07 34.44
CA ARG A 12 -10.27 -29.03 35.45
C ARG A 12 -9.53 -27.74 35.06
N GLY A 13 -10.32 -26.71 34.78
CA GLY A 13 -9.86 -25.33 34.70
C GLY A 13 -9.93 -24.60 36.05
N CYS A 14 -9.60 -23.30 35.94
CA CYS A 14 -9.79 -22.17 36.86
C CYS A 14 -8.65 -21.77 37.83
N CYS A 15 -8.02 -20.63 37.45
CA CYS A 15 -7.71 -19.40 38.20
C CYS A 15 -7.94 -19.35 39.72
N ALA A 16 -6.99 -18.76 40.46
CA ALA A 16 -7.21 -17.60 41.35
C ALA A 16 -5.89 -17.12 42.00
N GLU A 17 -5.80 -15.80 42.18
CA GLU A 17 -4.88 -14.97 42.97
C GLU A 17 -3.59 -15.57 43.59
N CYS A 18 -2.45 -14.97 43.23
CA CYS A 18 -1.27 -14.96 44.11
C CYS A 18 -0.92 -13.51 44.48
N LYS A 19 -1.12 -13.19 45.76
CA LYS A 19 -0.91 -11.89 46.40
C LYS A 19 0.30 -12.01 47.32
N LEU A 20 1.07 -10.92 47.46
CA LEU A 20 2.14 -10.63 48.45
C LEU A 20 3.57 -11.01 48.01
N LYS A 21 4.63 -10.21 48.22
CA LYS A 21 4.82 -8.80 48.62
C LYS A 21 6.30 -8.45 48.36
N LEU A 22 6.54 -7.21 47.94
CA LEU A 22 7.70 -6.33 48.27
C LEU A 22 9.12 -6.92 48.24
N GLU A 23 9.92 -6.53 47.24
CA GLU A 23 11.13 -5.68 47.35
C GLU A 23 11.24 -4.95 45.99
N GLY A 24 11.15 -3.61 45.92
CA GLY A 24 12.34 -2.76 45.90
C GLY A 24 12.89 -2.58 44.48
N LEU A 25 12.53 -1.47 43.82
CA LEU A 25 13.04 -0.96 42.52
C LEU A 25 12.72 -1.76 41.25
N CYS A 26 11.57 -1.44 40.64
CA CYS A 26 11.47 -1.41 39.18
C CYS A 26 10.64 -0.19 38.77
N CYS A 27 11.30 0.80 38.16
CA CYS A 27 10.67 1.96 37.55
C CYS A 27 9.95 1.49 36.27
N CYS A 28 8.76 0.94 36.45
CA CYS A 28 7.88 0.50 35.38
C CYS A 28 7.13 1.73 34.84
N VAL A 29 7.73 2.48 33.92
CA VAL A 29 6.97 3.37 33.04
C VAL A 29 6.40 2.53 31.90
N CYS A 30 5.44 1.66 32.24
CA CYS A 30 4.56 1.04 31.26
C CYS A 30 3.43 2.02 30.94
N VAL A 31 3.69 2.96 30.02
CA VAL A 31 2.61 3.71 29.35
C VAL A 31 1.78 2.69 28.56
N GLN A 32 0.67 2.24 29.15
CA GLN A 32 -0.29 1.40 28.45
C GLN A 32 -0.97 2.24 27.36
N MET A 33 -0.53 2.07 26.11
CA MET A 33 -1.25 2.61 24.95
C MET A 33 -2.49 1.76 24.70
N ALA A 34 -3.66 2.28 25.08
CA ALA A 34 -4.94 1.67 24.79
C ALA A 34 -5.16 1.51 23.26
N PRO A 35 -5.65 0.36 22.77
CA PRO A 35 -6.00 0.21 21.36
C PRO A 35 -7.21 1.10 21.05
N LYS A 36 -7.07 2.01 20.08
CA LYS A 36 -8.17 2.88 19.66
C LYS A 36 -9.32 2.04 19.09
N LYS A 37 -10.50 2.22 19.70
CA LYS A 37 -11.79 1.62 19.36
C LYS A 37 -12.04 1.77 17.85
N GLY A 38 -12.18 0.64 17.15
CA GLY A 38 -12.31 0.59 15.70
C GLY A 38 -13.58 1.27 15.22
N GLU A 39 -13.42 2.29 14.36
CA GLU A 39 -14.52 2.86 13.60
C GLU A 39 -15.13 1.82 12.66
N LYS A 40 -16.46 1.68 12.72
CA LYS A 40 -17.23 0.88 11.75
C LYS A 40 -17.05 1.50 10.36
N LYS A 41 -16.28 0.84 9.49
CA LYS A 41 -16.11 1.25 8.10
C LYS A 41 -17.43 1.06 7.36
N LYS A 42 -18.04 2.15 6.90
CA LYS A 42 -19.10 2.14 5.87
C LYS A 42 -18.64 1.23 4.72
N GLY A 43 -19.54 0.36 4.24
CA GLY A 43 -19.26 -0.56 3.14
C GLY A 43 -18.65 0.19 1.96
N ARG A 44 -17.47 -0.23 1.50
CA ARG A 44 -16.84 0.35 0.31
C ARG A 44 -17.70 -0.02 -0.89
N SER A 45 -18.26 0.97 -1.57
CA SER A 45 -19.05 0.77 -2.79
C SER A 45 -18.19 0.25 -3.95
N ALA A 46 -18.80 -0.52 -4.86
CA ALA A 46 -18.13 -1.10 -6.04
C ALA A 46 -17.48 -0.04 -6.96
N ILE A 47 -18.00 1.18 -6.99
CA ILE A 47 -17.42 2.31 -7.73
C ILE A 47 -16.07 2.71 -7.14
N ASN A 48 -15.90 2.60 -5.82
CA ASN A 48 -14.61 2.83 -5.20
C ASN A 48 -13.60 1.73 -5.50
N GLU A 49 -13.97 0.62 -6.16
CA GLU A 49 -13.07 -0.48 -6.50
C GLU A 49 -12.26 -0.19 -7.78
N VAL A 50 -12.86 0.42 -8.80
CA VAL A 50 -12.13 0.82 -10.02
C VAL A 50 -11.81 2.30 -9.94
N VAL A 51 -10.52 2.62 -9.81
CA VAL A 51 -10.06 3.98 -9.50
C VAL A 51 -8.86 4.32 -10.36
N THR A 52 -8.93 5.45 -11.04
CA THR A 52 -7.81 6.09 -11.73
C THR A 52 -7.48 7.41 -11.05
N ARG A 53 -6.22 7.59 -10.67
CA ARG A 53 -5.74 8.83 -10.04
C ARG A 53 -4.38 9.21 -10.57
N GLU A 54 -4.17 10.51 -10.75
CA GLU A 54 -2.90 11.09 -11.15
C GLU A 54 -2.20 11.67 -9.92
N TYR A 55 -0.97 11.22 -9.67
CA TYR A 55 -0.19 11.60 -8.51
C TYR A 55 1.17 12.15 -8.92
N THR A 56 1.71 13.01 -8.07
CA THR A 56 3.13 13.38 -8.07
C THR A 56 3.88 12.60 -7.01
N ILE A 57 4.85 11.81 -7.44
CA ILE A 57 5.76 11.14 -6.53
C ILE A 57 7.00 12.04 -6.37
N ASN A 58 7.25 12.48 -5.15
CA ASN A 58 8.53 13.07 -4.78
C ASN A 58 9.53 11.94 -4.50
N ILE A 59 10.38 11.67 -5.49
CA ILE A 59 11.38 10.60 -5.42
C ILE A 59 12.59 11.07 -4.61
N HIS A 60 12.98 12.34 -4.74
CA HIS A 60 14.16 12.91 -4.07
C HIS A 60 14.14 12.69 -2.55
N LYS A 61 12.99 12.95 -1.89
CA LYS A 61 12.84 12.73 -0.45
C LYS A 61 13.00 11.26 -0.05
N ARG A 62 12.63 10.32 -0.92
CA ARG A 62 12.64 8.87 -0.63
C ARG A 62 14.01 8.23 -0.87
N ILE A 63 14.81 8.81 -1.77
CA ILE A 63 16.15 8.31 -2.11
C ILE A 63 17.29 9.03 -1.39
N HIS A 64 16.96 9.97 -0.50
CA HIS A 64 17.94 10.72 0.28
C HIS A 64 18.80 9.77 1.14
N GLY A 65 20.11 9.99 1.18
CA GLY A 65 21.05 9.18 1.96
C GLY A 65 21.38 7.78 1.38
N ILE A 66 20.96 7.45 0.16
CA ILE A 66 21.24 6.15 -0.47
C ILE A 66 22.50 6.22 -1.34
N SER A 67 23.27 5.12 -1.34
CA SER A 67 24.41 4.94 -2.24
C SER A 67 24.02 5.07 -3.72
N PHE A 68 24.88 5.72 -4.50
CA PHE A 68 24.61 6.09 -5.89
C PHE A 68 24.23 4.90 -6.79
N LYS A 69 24.86 3.74 -6.59
CA LYS A 69 24.62 2.51 -7.37
C LYS A 69 23.22 1.91 -7.15
N ARG A 70 22.53 2.29 -6.06
CA ARG A 70 21.23 1.69 -5.67
C ARG A 70 20.06 2.66 -5.81
N ARG A 71 20.25 3.89 -6.30
CA ARG A 71 19.19 4.91 -6.34
C ARG A 71 18.05 4.56 -7.28
N ALA A 72 18.31 4.29 -8.56
CA ALA A 72 17.26 3.90 -9.52
C ALA A 72 16.47 2.64 -9.11
N PRO A 73 17.10 1.50 -8.73
CA PRO A 73 16.34 0.33 -8.29
C PRO A 73 15.59 0.58 -6.97
N ARG A 74 16.09 1.45 -6.09
CA ARG A 74 15.34 1.88 -4.90
C ARG A 74 14.14 2.75 -5.28
N ALA A 75 14.28 3.68 -6.21
CA ALA A 75 13.18 4.51 -6.68
C ALA A 75 12.01 3.66 -7.20
N LEU A 76 12.28 2.61 -7.98
CA LEU A 76 11.24 1.67 -8.42
C LEU A 76 10.55 0.94 -7.26
N LYS A 77 11.31 0.50 -6.25
CA LYS A 77 10.74 -0.11 -5.03
C LYS A 77 9.88 0.88 -4.26
N GLU A 78 10.30 2.14 -4.20
CA GLU A 78 9.55 3.19 -3.52
C GLU A 78 8.28 3.59 -4.29
N ILE A 79 8.30 3.58 -5.63
CA ILE A 79 7.09 3.75 -6.46
C ILE A 79 6.11 2.60 -6.20
N ARG A 80 6.61 1.36 -6.12
CA ARG A 80 5.78 0.19 -5.77
C ARG A 80 5.14 0.35 -4.40
N LYS A 81 5.91 0.72 -3.38
CA LYS A 81 5.38 1.00 -2.03
C LYS A 81 4.36 2.12 -2.02
N PHE A 82 4.55 3.15 -2.84
CA PHE A 82 3.59 4.24 -2.97
C PHE A 82 2.25 3.75 -3.55
N ALA A 83 2.28 2.94 -4.61
CA ALA A 83 1.08 2.34 -5.18
C ALA A 83 0.34 1.44 -4.19
N VAL A 84 1.07 0.60 -3.44
CA VAL A 84 0.47 -0.25 -2.38
C VAL A 84 -0.19 0.62 -1.30
N LYS A 85 0.44 1.72 -0.90
CA LYS A 85 -0.10 2.61 0.14
C LYS A 85 -1.39 3.32 -0.29
N GLU A 86 -1.42 3.88 -1.49
CA GLU A 86 -2.57 4.66 -1.99
C GLU A 86 -3.75 3.78 -2.41
N MET A 87 -3.47 2.64 -3.06
CA MET A 87 -4.50 1.78 -3.67
C MET A 87 -4.85 0.55 -2.82
N GLY A 88 -3.99 0.17 -1.88
CA GLY A 88 -4.20 -0.96 -0.96
C GLY A 88 -4.10 -2.35 -1.61
N THR A 89 -3.53 -2.45 -2.82
CA THR A 89 -3.37 -3.72 -3.54
C THR A 89 -1.94 -4.26 -3.37
N PRO A 90 -1.74 -5.57 -3.14
CA PRO A 90 -0.41 -6.16 -3.10
C PRO A 90 0.22 -6.27 -4.50
N ASP A 91 -0.59 -6.55 -5.53
CA ASP A 91 -0.12 -6.65 -6.91
C ASP A 91 -0.01 -5.26 -7.57
N VAL A 92 1.21 -4.93 -7.99
CA VAL A 92 1.57 -3.67 -8.63
C VAL A 92 2.40 -3.97 -9.87
N ARG A 93 1.88 -3.60 -11.02
CA ARG A 93 2.52 -3.75 -12.33
C ARG A 93 3.04 -2.39 -12.76
N ILE A 94 4.35 -2.31 -12.98
CA ILE A 94 5.01 -1.08 -13.42
C ILE A 94 5.10 -1.12 -14.94
N ASP A 95 4.58 -0.08 -15.60
CA ASP A 95 4.70 0.04 -17.05
C ASP A 95 6.16 0.24 -17.49
N THR A 96 6.48 -0.25 -18.68
CA THR A 96 7.81 -0.13 -19.28
C THR A 96 8.20 1.32 -19.54
N ARG A 97 7.24 2.21 -19.87
CA ARG A 97 7.53 3.64 -20.09
C ARG A 97 7.97 4.33 -18.80
N LEU A 98 7.33 3.99 -17.68
CA LEU A 98 7.73 4.48 -16.37
C LEU A 98 9.13 3.99 -16.01
N ASN A 99 9.43 2.72 -16.28
CA ASN A 99 10.76 2.18 -16.07
C ASN A 99 11.81 2.97 -16.88
N LYS A 100 11.57 3.17 -18.19
CA LYS A 100 12.47 3.98 -19.04
C LYS A 100 12.66 5.40 -18.50
N ALA A 101 11.60 6.06 -18.04
CA ALA A 101 11.68 7.42 -17.48
C ALA A 101 12.50 7.49 -16.18
N VAL A 102 12.39 6.49 -15.30
CA VAL A 102 13.21 6.39 -14.07
C VAL A 102 14.69 6.19 -14.42
N TRP A 103 14.98 5.38 -15.44
CA TRP A 103 16.35 5.03 -15.86
C TRP A 103 16.95 5.97 -16.93
N ALA A 104 16.21 6.98 -17.40
CA ALA A 104 16.61 7.83 -18.53
C ALA A 104 17.97 8.53 -18.34
N LYS A 105 18.30 8.91 -17.09
CA LYS A 105 19.55 9.59 -16.73
C LYS A 105 20.57 8.65 -16.06
N GLY A 106 20.34 7.34 -16.15
CA GLY A 106 21.15 6.30 -15.52
C GLY A 106 20.90 6.10 -14.03
N VAL A 107 21.78 5.34 -13.37
CA VAL A 107 21.56 4.85 -12.00
C VAL A 107 21.65 5.94 -10.92
N ARG A 108 22.48 6.98 -11.14
CA ARG A 108 22.82 7.98 -10.11
C ARG A 108 21.80 9.12 -10.04
N ASN A 109 21.25 9.52 -11.19
CA ASN A 109 20.52 10.78 -11.35
C ASN A 109 19.04 10.55 -11.65
N VAL A 110 18.31 9.96 -10.70
CA VAL A 110 16.87 9.73 -10.85
C VAL A 110 16.12 11.07 -10.87
N PRO A 111 15.04 11.23 -11.67
CA PRO A 111 14.20 12.43 -11.63
C PRO A 111 13.70 12.75 -10.22
N TYR A 112 13.76 14.02 -9.80
CA TYR A 112 13.38 14.43 -8.45
C TYR A 112 11.88 14.25 -8.17
N ARG A 113 11.05 14.56 -9.16
CA ARG A 113 9.60 14.41 -9.15
C ARG A 113 9.16 13.69 -10.41
N MET A 114 8.12 12.88 -10.29
CA MET A 114 7.55 12.14 -11.40
C MET A 114 6.03 12.16 -11.30
N ARG A 115 5.37 12.49 -12.41
CA ARG A 115 3.91 12.40 -12.54
C ARG A 115 3.54 11.01 -13.03
N VAL A 116 2.64 10.37 -12.29
CA VAL A 116 2.31 8.96 -12.45
C VAL A 116 0.81 8.80 -12.38
N ARG A 117 0.21 8.01 -13.29
CA ARG A 117 -1.19 7.58 -13.15
C ARG A 117 -1.22 6.19 -12.55
N LEU A 118 -1.94 6.06 -11.45
CA LEU A 118 -2.27 4.78 -10.83
C LEU A 118 -3.67 4.40 -11.28
N SER A 119 -3.78 3.25 -11.93
CA SER A 119 -5.07 2.67 -12.33
C SER A 119 -5.25 1.34 -11.63
N ARG A 120 -6.28 1.21 -10.80
CA ARG A 120 -6.66 -0.09 -10.23
C ARG A 120 -7.69 -0.75 -11.13
N LYS A 121 -7.36 -1.93 -11.64
CA LYS A 121 -8.18 -2.73 -12.55
C LYS A 121 -8.48 -4.10 -11.95
N ARG A 122 -9.57 -4.73 -12.40
CA ARG A 122 -9.89 -6.12 -12.08
C ARG A 122 -9.00 -7.05 -12.91
N ASN A 123 -8.55 -8.14 -12.32
CA ASN A 123 -7.87 -9.19 -13.06
C ASN A 123 -8.90 -10.07 -13.78
N GLU A 124 -8.61 -10.46 -15.01
CA GLU A 124 -9.45 -11.36 -15.80
C GLU A 124 -9.06 -12.83 -15.58
N ASP A 125 -7.79 -13.08 -15.21
CA ASP A 125 -7.30 -14.43 -14.94
C ASP A 125 -7.73 -14.93 -13.55
N GLU A 126 -8.42 -16.07 -13.52
CA GLU A 126 -8.94 -16.72 -12.30
C GLU A 126 -7.83 -17.30 -11.41
N ASP A 127 -6.64 -17.59 -11.97
CA ASP A 127 -5.52 -18.23 -11.27
C ASP A 127 -4.75 -17.31 -10.29
N SER A 128 -5.05 -16.01 -10.28
CA SER A 128 -4.33 -15.06 -9.42
C SER A 128 -4.98 -14.96 -8.03
N PRO A 129 -4.20 -14.93 -6.93
CA PRO A 129 -4.76 -14.80 -5.57
C PRO A 129 -5.41 -13.43 -5.32
N ASN A 130 -5.10 -12.43 -6.15
CA ASN A 130 -5.57 -11.05 -5.99
C ASN A 130 -6.53 -10.66 -7.13
N LYS A 131 -7.79 -10.39 -6.78
CA LYS A 131 -8.82 -9.94 -7.74
C LYS A 131 -8.52 -8.60 -8.42
N LEU A 132 -7.68 -7.77 -7.79
CA LEU A 132 -7.37 -6.40 -8.22
C LEU A 132 -5.86 -6.23 -8.36
N TYR A 133 -5.44 -5.62 -9.46
CA TYR A 133 -4.06 -5.18 -9.66
C TYR A 133 -4.02 -3.68 -9.93
N THR A 134 -2.85 -3.08 -9.67
CA THR A 134 -2.60 -1.69 -10.01
C THR A 134 -1.59 -1.59 -11.15
N LEU A 135 -1.98 -0.90 -12.21
CA LEU A 135 -1.09 -0.52 -13.29
C LEU A 135 -0.58 0.90 -13.05
N VAL A 136 0.74 1.04 -13.06
CA VAL A 136 1.43 2.32 -12.84
C VAL A 136 1.97 2.81 -14.16
N THR A 137 1.45 3.93 -14.67
CA THR A 137 1.85 4.51 -15.96
C THR A 137 2.50 5.88 -15.78
N TYR A 138 3.40 6.23 -16.70
CA TYR A 138 4.09 7.52 -16.71
C TYR A 138 3.29 8.58 -17.47
N VAL A 139 3.15 9.78 -16.90
CA VAL A 139 2.61 10.96 -17.60
C VAL A 139 3.76 11.88 -17.95
N PRO A 140 4.03 12.14 -19.25
CA PRO A 140 4.95 13.19 -19.64
C PRO A 140 4.33 14.54 -19.31
N VAL A 141 5.05 15.35 -18.54
CA VAL A 141 4.62 16.70 -18.17
C VAL A 141 5.80 17.65 -18.36
N THR A 142 5.52 18.84 -18.90
CA THR A 142 6.53 19.89 -19.13
C THR A 142 6.87 20.65 -17.85
N THR A 143 5.88 20.93 -16.99
CA THR A 143 6.06 21.68 -15.73
C THR A 143 5.36 21.03 -14.54
N TYR A 144 6.02 20.96 -13.38
CA TYR A 144 5.45 20.34 -12.17
C TYR A 144 4.75 21.31 -11.21
N ARG A 145 4.60 22.59 -11.59
CA ARG A 145 4.07 23.67 -10.74
C ARG A 145 2.57 23.85 -11.01
N GLY A 146 1.74 23.89 -9.97
CA GLY A 146 0.31 24.24 -10.07
C GLY A 146 -0.67 23.08 -10.33
N GLU A 147 -0.19 21.87 -10.61
CA GLU A 147 -1.05 20.69 -10.76
C GLU A 147 -1.21 19.98 -9.40
N ASP A 148 -2.26 20.33 -8.66
CA ASP A 148 -2.70 19.56 -7.50
C ASP A 148 -3.31 18.22 -7.94
N GLN A 149 -3.27 17.25 -7.04
CA GLN A 149 -3.73 15.90 -7.30
C GLN A 149 -5.26 15.90 -7.45
N HIS A 150 -5.77 15.18 -8.46
CA HIS A 150 -7.17 15.15 -8.99
C HIS A 150 -7.40 16.23 -10.06
N ILE A 151 -7.84 15.92 -11.29
CA ILE A 151 -9.01 15.13 -11.73
C ILE A 151 -8.67 14.47 -13.08
N ASN A 152 -9.10 13.22 -13.33
CA ASN A 152 -9.43 12.74 -14.68
C ASN A 152 -10.23 11.43 -14.63
N SER A 153 -11.54 11.58 -14.65
CA SER A 153 -12.46 10.59 -15.22
C SER A 153 -13.74 11.23 -15.78
N GLN A 154 -14.15 12.42 -15.32
CA GLN A 154 -15.40 13.05 -15.76
C GLN A 154 -15.32 13.86 -17.07
N LEU A 155 -14.14 14.16 -17.61
CA LEU A 155 -13.98 15.03 -18.79
C LEU A 155 -13.53 14.33 -20.08
N GLN A 156 -13.23 13.03 -20.04
CA GLN A 156 -12.97 12.25 -21.26
C GLN A 156 -14.20 11.48 -21.76
N GLU A 157 -15.12 11.10 -20.87
CA GLU A 157 -16.39 10.48 -21.27
C GLU A 157 -17.43 11.51 -21.77
N LYS A 158 -17.35 12.77 -21.32
CA LYS A 158 -18.25 13.85 -21.80
C LYS A 158 -17.95 14.28 -23.23
N SER A 159 -16.69 14.27 -23.66
CA SER A 159 -16.31 14.64 -25.03
C SER A 159 -16.70 13.57 -26.05
N GLN A 160 -16.67 12.29 -25.67
CA GLN A 160 -17.10 11.20 -26.56
C GLN A 160 -18.63 11.07 -26.66
N ASN A 161 -19.37 11.38 -25.58
CA ASN A 161 -20.84 11.36 -25.62
C ASN A 161 -21.48 12.56 -26.33
N CYS A 162 -20.74 13.65 -26.58
CA CYS A 162 -21.20 14.79 -27.36
C CYS A 162 -21.06 14.59 -28.88
N GLU A 163 -20.14 13.74 -29.34
CA GLU A 163 -19.96 13.46 -30.79
C GLU A 163 -20.93 12.40 -31.33
N ILE A 164 -21.62 11.66 -30.44
CA ILE A 164 -22.54 10.58 -30.83
C ILE A 164 -24.01 11.04 -30.85
N ASN A 165 -24.34 12.19 -30.25
CA ASN A 165 -25.72 12.69 -30.14
C ASN A 165 -25.94 14.05 -30.85
N SER A 166 -25.18 14.35 -31.91
CA SER A 166 -25.43 15.48 -32.82
C SER A 166 -25.70 15.00 -34.23
#